data_AF-A8WLL2-F1
#
_entry.id   AF-A8WLL2-F1
#
_cell.length_a   1.000
_cell.length_b   1.000
_cell.length_c   1.000
_cell.angle_alpha   90.00
_cell.angle_beta   90.00
_cell.angle_gamma   90.00
#
_symmetry.space_group_name_H-M   'P 1'
#
loop_
_entity.id
_entity.type
_entity.pdbx_description
1 polymer ?
#
loop_
_entity_poly.entity_id
_entity_poly.type
_entity_poly.pdbx_seq_one_letter_code
_entity_poly.pdbx_strand_id
1 'polypeptide(L)'
;MSNRFLVGIFGGVGSGKKILTDKLARHIRDPRIEILKFHNFGKNEISNLNYRIYIDKPFDRLLERYVLSLPTRILLDKKVLGQHLEEFRKFHMANVVNQKTLADFWLSGDMENEEDKIHHLALEILKKRINFDDDENVKIYLEANHGKSIKSHPNRLKNGNSEIF
;
A
#
# COMPACT_ATOMS: atom_id res chain seq x y z
N MET A 1 5.85 4.37 -19.48
CA MET A 1 4.77 4.10 -18.49
C MET A 1 5.11 4.88 -17.24
N SER A 2 4.20 5.67 -16.66
CA SER A 2 4.55 6.39 -15.43
C SER A 2 4.69 5.36 -14.30
N ASN A 3 5.89 5.19 -13.76
CA ASN A 3 6.12 4.25 -12.67
C ASN A 3 5.56 4.87 -11.39
N ARG A 4 4.31 4.54 -11.07
CA ARG A 4 3.62 5.05 -9.88
C ARG A 4 3.89 4.12 -8.71
N PHE A 5 4.21 4.70 -7.55
CA PHE A 5 4.35 3.96 -6.31
C PHE A 5 2.96 3.75 -5.70
N LEU A 6 2.48 2.52 -5.73
CA LEU A 6 1.12 2.14 -5.34
C LEU A 6 1.07 1.77 -3.85
N VAL A 7 0.26 2.52 -3.10
CA VAL A 7 0.01 2.30 -1.67
C VAL A 7 -1.41 1.75 -1.49
N GLY A 8 -1.53 0.54 -0.95
CA GLY A 8 -2.82 -0.07 -0.64
C GLY A 8 -3.17 -0.02 0.83
N ILE A 9 -4.42 0.33 1.13
CA ILE A 9 -4.96 0.36 2.50
C ILE A 9 -6.02 -0.73 2.65
N PHE A 10 -5.79 -1.62 3.60
CA PHE A 10 -6.61 -2.77 3.94
C PHE A 10 -7.35 -2.58 5.28
N GLY A 11 -8.41 -3.36 5.45
CA GLY A 11 -9.16 -3.41 6.71
C GLY A 11 -10.65 -3.67 6.49
N GLY A 12 -11.36 -3.95 7.58
CA GLY A 12 -12.77 -4.29 7.54
C GLY A 12 -13.69 -3.14 7.12
N VAL A 13 -14.97 -3.46 6.91
CA VAL A 13 -16.02 -2.45 6.78
C VAL A 13 -16.08 -1.65 8.09
N GLY A 14 -16.17 -0.33 8.00
CA GLY A 14 -16.14 0.55 9.18
C GLY A 14 -14.75 0.87 9.76
N SER A 15 -13.66 0.35 9.19
CA SER A 15 -12.30 0.61 9.71
C SER A 15 -11.79 2.04 9.49
N GLY A 16 -12.47 2.83 8.67
CA GLY A 16 -12.10 4.22 8.40
C GLY A 16 -11.08 4.40 7.27
N LYS A 17 -10.87 3.39 6.40
CA LYS A 17 -9.93 3.46 5.25
C LYS A 17 -9.98 4.78 4.50
N LYS A 18 -11.19 5.28 4.19
CA LYS A 18 -11.41 6.56 3.51
C LYS A 18 -10.76 7.74 4.23
N ILE A 19 -10.92 7.81 5.56
CA ILE A 19 -10.33 8.86 6.40
C ILE A 19 -8.80 8.75 6.35
N LEU A 20 -8.23 7.55 6.44
CA LEU A 20 -6.77 7.36 6.34
C LEU A 20 -6.25 7.81 4.98
N THR A 21 -6.90 7.39 3.89
CA THR A 21 -6.51 7.79 2.54
C THR A 21 -6.52 9.31 2.40
N ASP A 22 -7.60 9.96 2.83
CA ASP A 22 -7.77 11.39 2.68
C ASP A 22 -6.76 12.16 3.56
N LYS A 23 -6.38 11.64 4.74
CA LYS A 23 -5.31 12.20 5.57
C LYS A 23 -3.92 11.99 4.96
N LEU A 24 -3.57 10.76 4.57
CA LEU A 24 -2.27 10.45 3.96
C LEU A 24 -2.05 11.24 2.66
N ALA A 25 -3.08 11.42 1.84
CA ALA A 25 -2.99 12.23 0.62
C ALA A 25 -2.59 13.69 0.92
N ARG A 26 -3.03 14.25 2.05
CA ARG A 26 -2.65 15.62 2.48
C ARG A 26 -1.22 15.71 2.98
N HIS A 27 -0.69 14.64 3.58
CA HIS A 27 0.68 14.60 4.13
C HIS A 27 1.72 14.30 3.05
N ILE A 28 1.45 13.37 2.13
CA ILE A 28 2.42 12.89 1.14
C ILE A 28 2.61 13.91 0.00
N ARG A 29 1.51 14.42 -0.59
CA ARG A 29 1.48 15.39 -1.70
C ARG A 29 2.43 15.12 -2.88
N ASP A 30 2.91 13.88 -3.05
CA ASP A 30 3.77 13.48 -4.16
C ASP A 30 2.89 12.90 -5.29
N PRO A 31 2.88 13.49 -6.49
CA PRO A 31 2.08 13.02 -7.61
C PRO A 31 2.51 11.65 -8.17
N ARG A 32 3.67 11.14 -7.75
CA ARG A 32 4.18 9.81 -8.14
C ARG A 32 3.69 8.71 -7.22
N ILE A 33 3.12 9.06 -6.06
CA ILE A 33 2.51 8.11 -5.12
C ILE A 33 1.01 8.09 -5.36
N GLU A 34 0.46 6.90 -5.58
CA GLU A 34 -0.97 6.69 -5.73
C GLU A 34 -1.50 5.88 -4.55
N ILE A 35 -2.38 6.51 -3.75
CA ILE A 35 -3.01 5.85 -2.60
C ILE A 35 -4.35 5.29 -3.06
N LEU A 36 -4.40 3.96 -3.13
CA LEU A 36 -5.54 3.25 -3.67
C LEU A 36 -6.54 2.91 -2.56
N LYS A 37 -7.79 3.31 -2.77
CA LYS A 37 -8.94 3.01 -1.89
C LYS A 37 -9.46 1.63 -2.23
N PHE A 38 -8.96 0.60 -1.58
CA PHE A 38 -9.42 -0.76 -1.88
C PHE A 38 -10.68 -1.10 -1.09
N HIS A 39 -11.78 -1.21 -1.83
CA HIS A 39 -13.05 -1.63 -1.27
C HIS A 39 -13.26 -3.14 -1.32
N ASN A 40 -12.68 -3.86 -2.28
CA ASN A 40 -12.75 -5.32 -2.38
C ASN A 40 -11.61 -5.82 -3.26
N PHE A 41 -10.63 -6.54 -2.68
CA PHE A 41 -9.64 -7.23 -3.51
C PHE A 41 -10.15 -8.62 -3.90
N GLY A 42 -10.15 -8.88 -5.21
CA GLY A 42 -9.75 -10.21 -5.69
C GLY A 42 -8.25 -10.41 -5.47
N LYS A 43 -7.80 -11.65 -5.29
CA LYS A 43 -6.39 -11.99 -4.97
C LYS A 43 -5.35 -11.36 -5.93
N ASN A 44 -5.72 -11.08 -7.17
CA ASN A 44 -4.78 -10.69 -8.23
C ASN A 44 -4.34 -9.22 -8.21
N GLU A 45 -5.08 -8.32 -7.58
CA GLU A 45 -4.68 -6.91 -7.59
C GLU A 45 -3.68 -6.61 -6.42
N ILE A 46 -3.62 -7.46 -5.37
CA ILE A 46 -2.78 -7.21 -4.17
C ILE A 46 -1.29 -7.29 -4.52
N SER A 47 -0.91 -8.12 -5.48
CA SER A 47 0.49 -8.34 -5.89
C SER A 47 1.13 -7.12 -6.52
N ASN A 48 0.34 -6.15 -7.00
CA ASN A 48 0.86 -4.99 -7.71
C ASN A 48 1.15 -3.80 -6.78
N LEU A 49 0.96 -3.95 -5.47
CA LEU A 49 1.19 -2.88 -4.51
C LEU A 49 2.65 -2.83 -4.07
N ASN A 50 3.19 -1.61 -4.00
CA ASN A 50 4.55 -1.38 -3.50
C ASN A 50 4.59 -1.23 -1.97
N TYR A 51 3.48 -0.79 -1.36
CA TYR A 51 3.36 -0.64 0.09
C TYR A 51 1.94 -0.93 0.58
N ARG A 52 1.82 -1.68 1.67
CA ARG A 52 0.57 -2.29 2.13
C ARG A 52 0.32 -1.94 3.59
N ILE A 53 -0.76 -1.22 3.86
CA ILE A 53 -1.14 -0.74 5.20
C ILE A 53 -2.38 -1.48 5.65
N TYR A 54 -2.36 -2.10 6.82
CA TYR A 54 -3.53 -2.75 7.41
C TYR A 54 -4.03 -1.99 8.62
N ILE A 55 -5.32 -1.63 8.63
CA ILE A 55 -5.96 -1.01 9.79
C ILE A 55 -6.48 -2.11 10.72
N ASP A 56 -5.78 -2.30 11.83
CA ASP A 56 -6.05 -3.32 12.84
C ASP A 56 -7.03 -2.78 13.88
N LYS A 57 -8.32 -3.05 13.65
CA LYS A 57 -9.37 -2.76 14.62
C LYS A 57 -10.00 -4.05 15.15
N PRO A 58 -10.38 -4.08 16.44
CA PRO A 58 -11.14 -5.18 16.99
C PRO A 58 -12.42 -5.43 16.20
N PHE A 59 -12.77 -6.70 16.00
CA PHE A 59 -13.97 -7.10 15.26
C PHE A 59 -15.23 -6.43 15.82
N ASP A 60 -15.37 -6.39 17.15
CA ASP A 60 -16.53 -5.80 17.82
C ASP A 60 -16.72 -4.32 17.49
N ARG A 61 -15.62 -3.56 17.38
CA ARG A 61 -15.65 -2.14 16.98
C ARG A 61 -16.06 -1.96 15.52
N LEU A 62 -15.62 -2.87 14.65
CA LEU A 62 -16.01 -2.86 13.24
C LEU A 62 -17.48 -3.23 13.09
N LEU A 63 -17.95 -4.22 13.86
CA LEU A 63 -19.34 -4.65 13.90
C LEU A 63 -20.25 -3.53 14.42
N GLU A 64 -19.87 -2.88 15.52
CA GLU A 64 -20.57 -1.73 16.09
C GLU A 64 -20.76 -0.64 15.04
N ARG A 65 -19.67 -0.21 14.38
CA ARG A 65 -19.72 0.80 13.31
C ARG A 65 -20.55 0.35 12.12
N TYR A 66 -20.51 -0.93 11.76
CA TYR A 66 -21.33 -1.49 10.69
C TYR A 66 -22.81 -1.42 11.04
N VAL A 67 -23.21 -1.88 12.22
CA VAL A 67 -24.60 -1.85 12.69
C VAL A 67 -25.12 -0.41 12.75
N LEU A 68 -24.32 0.53 13.25
CA LEU A 68 -24.68 1.96 13.28
C LEU A 68 -24.84 2.58 11.88
N SER A 69 -24.23 1.98 10.85
CA SER A 69 -24.36 2.43 9.46
C SER A 69 -25.59 1.84 8.75
N LEU A 70 -26.24 0.83 9.32
CA LEU A 70 -27.39 0.19 8.70
C LEU A 70 -28.63 1.09 8.81
N PRO A 71 -29.48 1.15 7.76
CA PRO A 71 -30.77 1.80 7.83
C PRO A 71 -31.66 1.25 8.97
N THR A 72 -32.40 2.12 9.65
CA THR A 72 -33.26 1.74 10.79
C THR A 72 -34.25 0.62 10.47
N ARG A 73 -34.76 0.56 9.23
CA ARG A 73 -35.64 -0.52 8.76
C ARG A 73 -35.02 -1.92 8.89
N ILE A 74 -33.69 -2.02 8.76
CA ILE A 74 -32.94 -3.27 8.90
C ILE A 74 -32.80 -3.65 10.37
N LEU A 75 -32.63 -2.65 11.25
CA LEU A 75 -32.45 -2.86 12.68
C LEU A 75 -33.74 -3.35 13.37
N LEU A 76 -34.92 -2.99 12.84
CA LEU A 76 -36.21 -3.38 13.40
C LEU A 76 -36.60 -4.84 13.10
N ASP A 77 -36.10 -5.40 11.98
CA ASP A 77 -36.34 -6.79 11.62
C ASP A 77 -35.17 -7.69 12.05
N LYS A 78 -35.42 -8.50 13.08
CA LYS A 78 -34.41 -9.42 13.64
C LYS A 78 -33.88 -10.44 12.61
N LYS A 79 -34.71 -10.90 11.68
CA LYS A 79 -34.29 -11.89 10.68
C LYS A 79 -33.37 -11.25 9.66
N VAL A 80 -33.75 -10.08 9.15
CA VAL A 80 -32.96 -9.32 8.18
C VAL A 80 -31.65 -8.85 8.79
N LEU A 81 -31.68 -8.34 10.03
CA LEU A 81 -30.47 -8.01 10.78
C LEU A 81 -29.54 -9.23 10.92
N GLY A 82 -30.08 -10.40 11.28
CA GLY A 82 -29.30 -11.63 11.40
C GLY A 82 -28.57 -12.01 10.10
N GLN A 83 -29.21 -11.85 8.95
CA GLN A 83 -28.60 -12.08 7.64
C GLN A 83 -27.43 -11.11 7.37
N HIS A 84 -27.63 -9.82 7.64
CA HIS A 84 -26.56 -8.82 7.48
C HIS A 84 -25.35 -9.07 8.37
N LEU A 85 -25.56 -9.49 9.63
CA LEU A 85 -24.46 -9.77 10.55
C LEU A 85 -23.67 -11.01 10.13
N GLU A 86 -24.36 -12.05 9.65
CA GLU A 86 -23.71 -13.25 9.11
C GLU A 86 -22.92 -12.96 7.83
N GLU A 87 -23.48 -12.15 6.92
CA GLU A 87 -22.76 -11.69 5.72
C GLU A 87 -21.51 -10.88 6.09
N PHE A 88 -21.64 -9.94 7.03
CA PHE A 88 -20.51 -9.15 7.53
C PHE A 88 -19.41 -10.06 8.12
N ARG A 89 -19.80 -11.04 8.94
CA ARG A 89 -18.86 -11.98 9.55
C ARG A 89 -18.15 -12.83 8.50
N LYS A 90 -18.89 -13.40 7.54
CA LYS A 90 -18.32 -14.21 6.45
C LYS A 90 -17.34 -13.38 5.62
N PHE A 91 -17.72 -12.16 5.25
CA PHE A 91 -16.84 -11.25 4.53
C PHE A 91 -15.56 -10.94 5.32
N HIS A 92 -15.69 -10.62 6.60
CA HIS A 92 -14.55 -10.28 7.44
C HIS A 92 -13.55 -11.44 7.56
N MET A 93 -14.06 -12.64 7.86
CA MET A 93 -13.20 -13.82 8.03
C MET A 93 -12.53 -14.25 6.72
N ALA A 94 -13.27 -14.24 5.61
CA ALA A 94 -12.73 -14.67 4.32
C ALA A 94 -11.73 -13.67 3.73
N ASN A 95 -12.04 -12.37 3.81
CA ASN A 95 -11.34 -11.37 3.02
C ASN A 95 -10.48 -10.41 3.84
N VAL A 96 -10.76 -10.19 5.12
CA VAL A 96 -10.08 -9.14 5.90
C VAL A 96 -8.97 -9.72 6.77
N VAL A 97 -9.25 -10.79 7.52
CA VAL A 97 -8.29 -11.37 8.48
C VAL A 97 -6.97 -11.77 7.80
N ASN A 98 -7.07 -12.40 6.62
CA ASN A 98 -5.89 -12.86 5.88
C ASN A 98 -5.07 -11.72 5.27
N GLN A 99 -5.61 -10.50 5.15
CA GLN A 99 -4.86 -9.36 4.61
C GLN A 99 -3.82 -8.82 5.60
N LYS A 100 -3.98 -9.11 6.90
CA LYS A 100 -3.05 -8.66 7.94
C LYS A 100 -1.63 -9.21 7.72
N THR A 101 -1.51 -10.46 7.27
CA THR A 101 -0.22 -11.11 6.99
C THR A 101 0.48 -10.56 5.75
N LEU A 102 -0.25 -9.88 4.87
CA LEU A 102 0.27 -9.28 3.64
C LEU A 102 0.71 -7.82 3.84
N ALA A 103 0.48 -7.23 5.00
CA ALA A 103 0.75 -5.81 5.22
C ALA A 103 2.19 -5.55 5.64
N ASP A 104 2.76 -4.47 5.12
CA ASP A 104 4.06 -3.95 5.48
C ASP A 104 3.99 -3.09 6.75
N PHE A 105 2.82 -2.50 7.04
CA PHE A 105 2.57 -1.71 8.24
C PHE A 105 1.18 -1.96 8.84
N TRP A 106 1.10 -2.02 10.18
CA TRP A 106 -0.16 -2.17 10.91
C TRP A 106 -0.48 -0.91 11.70
N LEU A 107 -1.64 -0.33 11.42
CA LEU A 107 -2.17 0.81 12.17
C LEU A 107 -3.24 0.32 13.14
N SER A 108 -2.90 0.27 14.43
CA SER A 108 -3.80 -0.12 15.50
C SER A 108 -4.45 1.08 16.18
N GLY A 109 -5.75 0.98 16.49
CA GLY A 109 -6.49 2.01 17.22
C GLY A 109 -7.44 2.86 16.38
N ASP A 110 -7.89 3.97 16.96
CA ASP A 110 -8.81 4.92 16.33
C ASP A 110 -8.06 6.13 15.74
N MET A 111 -8.19 6.33 14.43
CA MET A 111 -7.44 7.33 13.66
C MET A 111 -7.85 8.79 13.89
N GLU A 112 -8.86 9.03 14.72
CA GLU A 112 -9.43 10.36 14.94
C GLU A 112 -8.43 11.28 15.68
N ASN A 113 -7.55 10.73 16.53
CA ASN A 113 -6.57 11.48 17.32
C ASN A 113 -5.10 11.12 17.05
N GLU A 114 -4.81 10.41 15.95
CA GLU A 114 -3.48 9.87 15.67
C GLU A 114 -2.74 10.61 14.55
N GLU A 115 -2.80 11.94 14.54
CA GLU A 115 -2.20 12.75 13.47
C GLU A 115 -0.67 12.54 13.37
N ASP A 116 0.01 12.43 14.51
CA ASP A 116 1.45 12.16 14.57
C ASP A 116 1.79 10.79 13.96
N LYS A 117 0.98 9.75 14.21
CA LYS A 117 1.19 8.42 13.62
C LYS A 117 0.99 8.45 12.11
N ILE A 118 0.00 9.20 11.64
CA ILE A 118 -0.27 9.36 10.20
C ILE A 118 0.87 10.12 9.52
N HIS A 119 1.42 11.14 10.20
CA HIS A 119 2.60 11.85 9.71
C HIS A 119 3.82 10.93 9.62
N HIS A 120 4.10 10.14 10.66
CA HIS A 120 5.17 9.14 10.64
C HIS A 120 4.99 8.12 9.51
N LEU A 121 3.77 7.60 9.33
CA LEU A 121 3.44 6.67 8.25
C LEU A 121 3.67 7.31 6.88
N ALA A 122 3.30 8.59 6.69
CA ALA A 122 3.58 9.31 5.45
C ALA A 122 5.09 9.43 5.17
N LEU A 123 5.90 9.72 6.20
CA LEU A 123 7.36 9.77 6.07
C LEU A 123 7.94 8.39 5.71
N GLU A 124 7.43 7.30 6.27
CA GLU A 124 7.86 5.95 5.90
C GLU A 124 7.54 5.60 4.45
N ILE A 125 6.34 5.96 3.98
CA ILE A 125 5.94 5.76 2.58
C ILE A 125 6.88 6.54 1.65
N LEU A 126 7.18 7.80 1.97
CA LEU A 126 8.11 8.63 1.19
C LEU A 126 9.51 8.01 1.13
N LYS A 127 10.04 7.52 2.26
CA LYS A 127 11.33 6.82 2.31
C LYS A 127 11.33 5.57 1.44
N LYS A 128 10.28 4.74 1.53
CA LYS A 128 10.14 3.54 0.70
C LYS A 128 10.07 3.87 -0.79
N ARG A 129 9.39 4.95 -1.15
CA ARG A 129 9.33 5.44 -2.53
C ARG A 129 10.69 5.92 -3.05
N ILE A 130 11.51 6.59 -2.24
CA ILE A 130 12.88 6.98 -2.64
C ILE A 130 13.73 5.75 -2.94
N ASN A 131 13.71 4.75 -2.05
CA ASN A 131 14.47 3.51 -2.26
C ASN A 131 13.99 2.76 -3.52
N PHE A 132 12.69 2.81 -3.82
CA PHE A 132 12.12 2.21 -5.03
C PHE A 132 12.66 2.87 -6.31
N ASP A 133 12.81 4.21 -6.32
CA ASP A 133 13.44 4.91 -7.45
C ASP A 133 14.91 4.50 -7.61
N ASP A 134 15.66 4.38 -6.51
CA ASP A 134 17.08 3.99 -6.54
C ASP A 134 17.27 2.56 -7.08
N ASP A 135 16.45 1.62 -6.62
CA ASP A 135 16.43 0.24 -7.11
C ASP A 135 16.07 0.17 -8.61
N GLU A 136 15.11 1.00 -9.06
CA GLU A 136 14.74 1.08 -10.46
C GLU A 136 15.87 1.66 -11.32
N ASN A 137 16.53 2.73 -10.86
CA ASN A 137 17.66 3.34 -11.55
C ASN A 137 18.81 2.34 -11.72
N VAL A 138 19.09 1.53 -10.69
CA VAL A 138 20.08 0.45 -10.78
C VAL A 138 19.65 -0.61 -11.79
N LYS A 139 18.38 -1.02 -11.79
CA LYS A 139 17.84 -1.99 -12.75
C LYS A 139 17.95 -1.50 -14.19
N ILE A 140 17.58 -0.25 -14.45
CA ILE A 140 17.73 0.40 -15.77
C ILE A 140 19.20 0.42 -16.18
N TYR A 141 20.11 0.76 -15.27
CA TYR A 141 21.55 0.78 -15.54
C TYR A 141 22.08 -0.60 -15.91
N LEU A 142 21.66 -1.65 -15.20
CA LEU A 142 22.05 -3.03 -15.51
C LEU A 142 21.46 -3.49 -16.86
N GLU A 143 20.18 -3.25 -17.13
CA GLU A 143 19.54 -3.60 -18.40
C GLU A 143 20.18 -2.87 -19.60
N ALA A 144 20.51 -1.59 -19.44
CA ALA A 144 21.20 -0.79 -20.46
C ALA A 144 22.61 -1.30 -20.75
N ASN A 145 23.27 -1.95 -19.79
CA ASN A 145 24.61 -2.51 -19.92
C ASN A 145 24.63 -3.98 -20.34
N HIS A 146 23.60 -4.77 -20.04
CA HIS A 146 23.47 -6.16 -20.50
C HIS A 146 22.98 -6.28 -21.95
N GLY A 147 22.43 -5.22 -22.55
CA GLY A 147 22.05 -5.14 -23.96
C GLY A 147 23.10 -4.55 -24.90
N LYS A 148 24.26 -4.10 -24.40
CA LYS A 148 25.35 -3.58 -25.23
C LYS A 148 26.55 -4.50 -25.10
N SER A 149 26.83 -5.27 -26.16
CA SER A 149 28.21 -5.66 -26.41
C SER A 149 29.01 -4.36 -26.37
N ILE A 150 29.96 -4.27 -25.45
CA ILE A 150 30.92 -3.18 -25.42
C ILE A 150 31.67 -3.32 -26.74
N LYS A 151 31.20 -2.65 -27.79
CA LYS A 151 32.00 -2.39 -28.97
C LYS A 151 33.15 -1.56 -28.44
N SER A 152 34.30 -2.20 -28.27
CA SER A 152 35.54 -1.50 -28.04
C SER A 152 35.63 -0.44 -29.13
N HIS A 153 35.64 0.83 -28.73
CA HIS A 153 35.94 1.89 -29.68
C HIS A 153 37.37 1.63 -30.21
N PRO A 154 37.58 1.55 -31.53
CA PRO A 154 38.91 1.26 -32.10
C PRO A 154 39.94 2.39 -31.90
N ASN A 155 39.59 3.47 -31.20
CA ASN A 155 40.48 4.61 -30.92
C ASN A 155 40.78 4.83 -29.42
N ARG A 156 40.64 3.80 -28.57
CA ARG A 156 41.20 3.90 -27.21
C ARG A 156 42.73 3.87 -27.34
N LEU A 157 43.33 5.06 -27.27
CA LEU A 157 44.77 5.28 -27.29
C LEU A 157 45.45 4.26 -26.38
N LYS A 158 46.35 3.45 -26.97
CA LYS A 158 47.21 2.54 -26.23
C LYS A 158 47.99 3.37 -25.21
N ASN A 159 47.81 3.09 -23.92
CA ASN A 159 48.78 3.52 -22.92
C ASN A 159 50.10 2.85 -23.30
N GLY A 160 51.02 3.64 -23.82
CA GLY A 160 52.37 3.21 -24.11
C GLY A 160 53.01 2.74 -22.81
N ASN A 161 53.61 1.55 -22.86
CA ASN A 161 54.59 1.12 -21.89
C ASN A 161 55.71 2.17 -21.85
N SER A 162 55.85 2.86 -20.73
CA SER A 162 57.10 3.47 -20.34
C SER A 162 57.56 2.79 -19.05
N GLU A 163 58.10 1.58 -19.21
CA GLU A 163 59.26 1.19 -18.41
C GLU A 163 60.42 2.03 -18.93
N ILE A 164 60.91 2.97 -18.12
CA ILE A 164 62.26 3.51 -18.26
C ILE A 164 62.83 3.57 -16.85
N PHE A 165 63.83 2.70 -16.65
CA PHE A 165 64.99 2.73 -15.75
C PHE A 165 65.07 3.81 -14.66
#